data_AF-U9TFT3-F1
#
_entry.id   AF-U9TFT3-F1
#
_cell.length_a   1.000
_cell.length_b   1.000
_cell.length_c   1.000
_cell.angle_alpha   90.00
_cell.angle_beta   90.00
_cell.angle_gamma   90.00
#
_symmetry.space_group_name_H-M   'P 1'
#
loop_
_entity.id
_entity.type
_entity.pdbx_description
1 polymer ?
#
loop_
_entity_poly.entity_id
_entity_poly.type
_entity_poly.pdbx_seq_one_letter_code
_entity_poly.pdbx_strand_id
1 'polypeptide(L)'
;MFHHNLLRKRNYFPDKFTLKFSRIFLLNKFSSKIIDESSKKSKVNNNDLSKLYSDTLLLPKTNFPLRADAANREILFQDRCSKDLYKWQIENNPKEMFILHDGPPYANGSLHIGHALNKILKDIINRYKVLHGYKVNYIPGWDCHGLPIELKALKELRGVDKSSLTPLQIRDVAKKSALEALEIQRKEFISWGIMGDWKNPYRTLDKEYEVRQLQVFHNMMKKGYIYRQDKPVYWSPSSRTALAEAELEYRDDHQSNSVYVKLPVINSSKH
;
A
#
# COMPACT_ATOMS: atom_id res chain seq x y z
N MET A 1 7.87 -49.17 20.37
CA MET A 1 6.73 -50.09 20.62
C MET A 1 5.55 -49.24 21.06
N PHE A 2 4.43 -49.37 20.33
CA PHE A 2 3.11 -48.75 20.50
C PHE A 2 2.99 -47.21 20.38
N HIS A 3 1.90 -46.66 19.88
CA HIS A 3 1.15 -46.86 18.63
C HIS A 3 0.22 -45.63 18.51
N HIS A 4 -0.06 -45.24 17.27
CA HIS A 4 -1.11 -44.32 16.83
C HIS A 4 -2.38 -44.22 17.68
N ASN A 5 -2.86 -42.99 17.90
CA ASN A 5 -4.09 -42.45 17.30
C ASN A 5 -4.58 -41.25 18.12
N LEU A 6 -4.70 -40.07 17.50
CA LEU A 6 -5.69 -39.06 17.92
C LEU A 6 -5.96 -38.05 16.80
N LEU A 7 -6.84 -38.49 15.91
CA LEU A 7 -8.08 -37.79 15.52
C LEU A 7 -7.98 -36.29 15.23
N ARG A 8 -7.92 -36.00 13.93
CA ARG A 8 -8.54 -34.84 13.28
C ARG A 8 -9.91 -34.52 13.90
N LYS A 9 -10.04 -33.34 14.54
CA LYS A 9 -11.34 -32.69 14.74
C LYS A 9 -11.39 -31.40 13.92
N ARG A 10 -12.34 -31.40 12.99
CA ARG A 10 -12.83 -30.27 12.19
C ARG A 10 -13.42 -29.19 13.12
N ASN A 11 -13.01 -27.95 12.94
CA ASN A 11 -13.78 -26.75 13.30
C ASN A 11 -14.04 -26.02 11.96
N TYR A 12 -15.21 -26.20 11.34
CA TYR A 12 -16.38 -25.31 11.43
C TYR A 12 -16.05 -23.82 11.22
N PHE A 13 -15.90 -23.44 9.95
CA PHE A 13 -16.11 -22.07 9.46
C PHE A 13 -17.52 -22.01 8.84
N PRO A 14 -18.39 -21.06 9.22
CA PRO A 14 -19.65 -20.83 8.54
C PRO A 14 -19.51 -19.67 7.56
N ASP A 15 -18.92 -19.90 6.38
CA ASP A 15 -18.90 -18.89 5.31
C ASP A 15 -19.86 -19.27 4.17
N LYS A 16 -21.12 -18.93 4.39
CA LYS A 16 -22.09 -18.67 3.30
C LYS A 16 -22.85 -17.38 3.62
N PHE A 17 -22.17 -16.24 3.50
CA PHE A 17 -22.83 -14.97 3.23
C PHE A 17 -23.09 -14.86 1.72
N THR A 18 -24.04 -15.67 1.23
CA THR A 18 -24.70 -15.37 -0.05
C THR A 18 -25.69 -14.24 0.19
N LEU A 19 -25.32 -13.02 -0.19
CA LEU A 19 -26.27 -11.93 -0.40
C LEU A 19 -27.27 -12.38 -1.47
N LYS A 20 -28.43 -12.85 -1.02
CA LYS A 20 -29.62 -12.99 -1.86
C LYS A 20 -30.01 -11.58 -2.33
N PHE A 21 -29.54 -11.19 -3.51
CA PHE A 21 -30.27 -10.21 -4.30
C PHE A 21 -31.57 -10.88 -4.74
N SER A 22 -32.62 -10.67 -3.96
CA SER A 22 -34.00 -10.86 -4.39
C SER A 22 -34.20 -10.05 -5.67
N ARG A 23 -34.27 -10.76 -6.81
CA ARG A 23 -34.90 -10.27 -8.03
C ARG A 23 -36.31 -9.85 -7.66
N ILE A 24 -36.52 -8.55 -7.47
CA ILE A 24 -37.85 -7.94 -7.53
C ILE A 24 -38.27 -8.03 -8.99
N PHE A 25 -38.91 -9.15 -9.34
CA PHE A 25 -39.80 -9.24 -10.49
C PHE A 25 -41.14 -8.68 -9.99
N LEU A 26 -41.32 -7.37 -10.09
CA LEU A 26 -42.64 -6.76 -9.94
C LEU A 26 -43.24 -6.56 -11.34
N LEU A 27 -44.25 -7.40 -11.59
CA LEU A 27 -45.47 -7.10 -12.35
C LEU A 27 -45.31 -6.65 -13.81
N ASN A 28 -45.27 -7.64 -14.70
CA ASN A 28 -46.00 -7.56 -15.97
C ASN A 28 -46.73 -8.89 -16.20
N LYS A 29 -47.78 -9.11 -15.40
CA LYS A 29 -48.77 -10.18 -15.65
C LYS A 29 -50.07 -9.89 -14.90
N PHE A 30 -50.71 -8.78 -15.25
CA PHE A 30 -52.16 -8.62 -15.09
C PHE A 30 -52.72 -8.06 -16.39
N SER A 31 -52.85 -8.94 -17.37
CA SER A 31 -53.80 -8.77 -18.46
C SER A 31 -54.14 -10.15 -18.98
N SER A 32 -55.26 -10.69 -18.50
CA SER A 32 -56.10 -11.71 -19.14
C SER A 32 -57.05 -12.34 -18.11
N LYS A 33 -58.10 -11.61 -17.76
CA LYS A 33 -59.47 -12.09 -17.51
C LYS A 33 -60.26 -10.97 -16.84
N ILE A 34 -61.53 -10.86 -17.18
CA ILE A 34 -62.43 -9.72 -16.96
C ILE A 34 -62.21 -8.62 -18.01
N ILE A 35 -62.60 -8.91 -19.25
CA ILE A 35 -63.62 -8.16 -20.00
C ILE A 35 -64.21 -9.22 -20.93
N ASP A 36 -65.23 -9.91 -20.43
CA ASP A 36 -66.31 -10.38 -21.29
C ASP A 36 -67.47 -9.42 -21.04
N GLU A 37 -68.22 -9.13 -22.11
CA GLU A 37 -69.42 -8.29 -22.16
C GLU A 37 -69.22 -6.76 -22.19
N SER A 38 -68.92 -6.24 -23.38
CA SER A 38 -69.89 -5.42 -24.14
C SER A 38 -69.19 -4.75 -25.32
N SER A 39 -69.83 -4.91 -26.46
CA SER A 39 -69.34 -4.54 -27.78
C SER A 39 -69.45 -3.03 -28.05
N LYS A 40 -68.55 -2.56 -28.94
CA LYS A 40 -68.45 -1.23 -29.59
C LYS A 40 -67.54 -0.20 -28.88
N LYS A 41 -66.28 -0.11 -29.35
CA LYS A 41 -65.65 1.15 -29.80
C LYS A 41 -64.29 0.90 -30.47
N SER A 42 -64.10 1.60 -31.59
CA SER A 42 -62.86 1.92 -32.32
C SER A 42 -61.56 1.22 -31.90
N LYS A 43 -60.91 0.51 -32.84
CA LYS A 43 -59.50 0.11 -32.78
C LYS A 43 -58.61 1.35 -32.66
N VAL A 44 -58.38 1.82 -31.43
CA VAL A 44 -57.28 2.75 -31.14
C VAL A 44 -56.02 1.91 -31.00
N ASN A 45 -54.97 2.28 -31.74
CA ASN A 45 -53.68 1.60 -31.69
C ASN A 45 -53.14 1.64 -30.25
N ASN A 46 -52.99 0.47 -29.60
CA ASN A 46 -52.48 0.39 -28.22
C ASN A 46 -51.07 1.01 -28.05
N ASN A 47 -50.29 1.13 -29.14
CA ASN A 47 -49.01 1.83 -29.15
C ASN A 47 -49.11 3.37 -29.07
N ASP A 48 -50.23 3.96 -29.46
CA ASP A 48 -50.47 5.41 -29.36
C ASP A 48 -50.94 5.78 -27.95
N LEU A 49 -51.77 4.94 -27.33
CA LEU A 49 -52.21 5.10 -25.93
C LEU A 49 -51.05 4.98 -24.93
N SER A 50 -50.12 4.05 -25.14
CA SER A 50 -48.95 3.91 -24.24
C SER A 50 -48.02 5.12 -24.31
N LYS A 51 -47.85 5.74 -25.48
CA LYS A 51 -47.14 7.03 -25.64
C LYS A 51 -47.85 8.18 -24.91
N LEU A 52 -49.18 8.27 -25.02
CA LEU A 52 -50.00 9.30 -24.36
C LEU A 52 -49.86 9.31 -22.84
N TYR A 53 -49.73 8.15 -22.20
CA TYR A 53 -49.52 8.05 -20.74
C TYR A 53 -48.05 8.05 -20.32
N SER A 54 -47.10 7.91 -21.26
CA SER A 54 -45.66 7.96 -20.94
C SER A 54 -45.25 9.35 -20.44
N ASP A 55 -45.86 10.39 -21.00
CA ASP A 55 -45.55 11.79 -20.66
C ASP A 55 -46.21 12.25 -19.34
N THR A 56 -47.19 11.50 -18.82
CA THR A 56 -47.81 11.78 -17.52
C THR A 56 -47.05 11.15 -16.35
N LEU A 57 -46.05 10.30 -16.63
CA LEU A 57 -45.22 9.67 -15.61
C LEU A 57 -44.00 10.55 -15.24
N LEU A 58 -43.86 10.84 -13.95
CA LEU A 58 -42.68 11.53 -13.41
C LEU A 58 -41.51 10.56 -13.23
N LEU A 59 -40.90 10.15 -14.34
CA LEU A 59 -39.72 9.29 -14.31
C LEU A 59 -38.46 10.05 -13.87
N PRO A 60 -37.56 9.41 -13.10
CA PRO A 60 -36.26 9.99 -12.78
C PRO A 60 -35.47 10.33 -14.04
N LYS A 61 -35.10 11.60 -14.19
CA LYS A 61 -34.22 12.08 -15.27
C LYS A 61 -32.86 12.41 -14.68
N THR A 62 -31.81 11.81 -15.21
CA THR A 62 -30.43 12.08 -14.78
C THR A 62 -29.49 12.04 -15.96
N ASN A 63 -28.53 12.96 -15.97
CA ASN A 63 -27.40 12.92 -16.89
C ASN A 63 -26.30 11.97 -16.40
N PHE A 64 -26.49 11.35 -15.22
CA PHE A 64 -25.55 10.38 -14.68
C PHE A 64 -25.56 9.11 -15.54
N PRO A 65 -24.42 8.70 -16.12
CA PRO A 65 -24.38 7.54 -16.99
C PRO A 65 -24.67 6.26 -16.21
N LEU A 66 -25.41 5.34 -16.83
CA LEU A 66 -25.77 4.06 -16.21
C LEU A 66 -24.55 3.13 -16.03
N ARG A 67 -23.56 3.23 -16.94
CA ARG A 67 -22.31 2.46 -16.87
C ARG A 67 -21.19 3.31 -16.29
N ALA A 68 -20.39 2.69 -15.43
CA ALA A 68 -19.17 3.30 -14.94
C ALA A 68 -18.11 3.32 -16.04
N ASP A 69 -17.49 4.47 -16.24
CA ASP A 69 -16.27 4.65 -17.03
C ASP A 69 -15.18 5.22 -16.12
N ALA A 70 -14.76 4.40 -15.16
CA ALA A 70 -13.86 4.84 -14.09
C ALA A 70 -12.52 5.36 -14.66
N ALA A 71 -11.96 4.66 -15.65
CA ALA A 71 -10.67 4.99 -16.24
C ALA A 71 -10.59 6.43 -16.77
N ASN A 72 -11.63 6.90 -17.47
CA ASN A 72 -11.66 8.27 -17.99
C ASN A 72 -12.21 9.26 -16.96
N ARG A 73 -13.21 8.86 -16.15
CA ARG A 73 -13.85 9.77 -15.20
C ARG A 73 -12.97 10.14 -14.02
N GLU A 74 -12.18 9.20 -13.49
CA GLU A 74 -11.34 9.45 -12.31
C GLU A 74 -10.32 10.55 -12.58
N ILE A 75 -9.74 10.59 -13.79
CA ILE A 75 -8.79 11.62 -14.22
C ILE A 75 -9.39 13.03 -14.08
N LEU A 76 -10.68 13.20 -14.38
CA LEU A 76 -11.36 14.49 -14.31
C LEU A 76 -11.55 15.01 -12.87
N PHE A 77 -11.59 14.10 -11.89
CA PHE A 77 -11.86 14.45 -10.49
C PHE A 77 -10.63 14.32 -9.60
N GLN A 78 -9.55 13.69 -10.07
CA GLN A 78 -8.38 13.36 -9.28
C GLN A 78 -7.79 14.58 -8.58
N ASP A 79 -7.49 15.66 -9.31
CA ASP A 79 -6.91 16.88 -8.73
C ASP A 79 -7.84 17.50 -7.67
N ARG A 80 -9.14 17.58 -8.00
CA ARG A 80 -10.17 18.11 -7.08
C ARG A 80 -10.27 17.29 -5.79
N CYS A 81 -10.25 15.96 -5.92
CA CYS A 81 -10.46 15.03 -4.82
C CYS A 81 -9.20 14.70 -4.01
N SER A 82 -8.02 15.13 -4.47
CA SER A 82 -6.74 14.89 -3.79
C SER A 82 -6.05 16.22 -3.44
N LYS A 83 -5.45 16.89 -4.42
CA LYS A 83 -4.66 18.11 -4.26
C LYS A 83 -5.48 19.29 -3.76
N ASP A 84 -6.61 19.58 -4.39
CA ASP A 84 -7.43 20.73 -4.00
C ASP A 84 -8.12 20.48 -2.66
N LEU A 85 -8.58 19.24 -2.43
CA LEU A 85 -9.12 18.82 -1.14
C LEU A 85 -8.08 18.98 -0.01
N TYR A 86 -6.83 18.56 -0.25
CA TYR A 86 -5.75 18.67 0.75
C TYR A 86 -5.51 20.11 1.17
N LYS A 87 -5.56 21.05 0.22
CA LYS A 87 -5.41 22.48 0.51
C LYS A 87 -6.66 23.04 1.20
N TRP A 88 -7.85 22.75 0.66
CA TRP A 88 -9.12 23.28 1.16
C TRP A 88 -9.36 22.94 2.63
N GLN A 89 -9.10 21.68 3.03
CA GLN A 89 -9.38 21.22 4.39
C GLN A 89 -8.56 21.98 5.45
N ILE A 90 -7.31 22.41 5.17
CA ILE A 90 -6.49 23.17 6.13
C ILE A 90 -7.15 24.52 6.49
N GLU A 91 -7.73 25.17 5.48
CA GLU A 91 -8.33 26.50 5.58
C GLU A 91 -9.75 26.44 6.16
N ASN A 92 -10.50 25.36 5.90
CA ASN A 92 -11.95 25.30 6.17
C ASN A 92 -12.33 24.44 7.38
N ASN A 93 -11.49 23.49 7.79
CA ASN A 93 -11.84 22.61 8.89
C ASN A 93 -11.63 23.31 10.25
N PRO A 94 -12.61 23.26 11.19
CA PRO A 94 -12.55 24.04 12.42
C PRO A 94 -11.74 23.39 13.54
N LYS A 95 -11.46 22.08 13.49
CA LYS A 95 -10.74 21.38 14.57
C LYS A 95 -9.23 21.45 14.40
N GLU A 96 -8.55 20.91 15.41
CA GLU A 96 -7.11 20.80 15.49
C GLU A 96 -6.48 19.94 14.38
N MET A 97 -5.15 20.01 14.32
CA MET A 97 -4.36 19.29 13.35
C MET A 97 -4.24 17.80 13.72
N PHE A 98 -4.67 16.93 12.83
CA PHE A 98 -4.41 15.50 12.86
C PHE A 98 -3.18 15.20 12.01
N ILE A 99 -2.14 14.64 12.63
CA ILE A 99 -0.89 14.29 11.95
C ILE A 99 -0.84 12.78 11.76
N LEU A 100 -0.77 12.33 10.52
CA LEU A 100 -0.48 10.93 10.19
C LEU A 100 0.93 10.87 9.60
N HIS A 101 1.86 10.29 10.35
CA HIS A 101 3.23 10.12 9.87
C HIS A 101 3.29 8.94 8.88
N ASP A 102 3.68 9.24 7.65
CA ASP A 102 3.83 8.23 6.62
C ASP A 102 5.12 7.43 6.85
N GLY A 103 5.03 6.11 6.98
CA GLY A 103 6.22 5.25 6.87
C GLY A 103 6.78 5.32 5.44
N PRO A 104 8.05 5.70 5.25
CA PRO A 104 8.60 5.98 3.93
C PRO A 104 8.84 4.66 3.15
N PRO A 105 8.23 4.44 1.98
CA PRO A 105 8.63 3.34 1.11
C PRO A 105 10.09 3.49 0.67
N TYR A 106 10.75 2.35 0.44
CA TYR A 106 12.05 2.32 -0.21
C TYR A 106 11.92 2.86 -1.65
N ALA A 107 12.85 3.72 -2.04
CA ALA A 107 12.93 4.26 -3.40
C ALA A 107 13.55 3.22 -4.37
N ASN A 108 12.94 2.03 -4.48
CA ASN A 108 13.50 0.88 -5.20
C ASN A 108 12.53 0.24 -6.21
N GLY A 109 12.09 1.02 -7.21
CA GLY A 109 11.33 0.51 -8.35
C GLY A 109 9.83 0.80 -8.29
N SER A 110 9.05 0.13 -9.14
CA SER A 110 7.60 0.39 -9.29
C SER A 110 6.77 -0.07 -8.09
N LEU A 111 5.59 0.52 -7.94
CA LEU A 111 4.66 0.14 -6.89
C LEU A 111 4.04 -1.24 -7.13
N HIS A 112 3.53 -1.82 -6.04
CA HIS A 112 2.88 -3.14 -6.04
C HIS A 112 1.67 -3.12 -5.10
N ILE A 113 0.89 -4.20 -5.07
CA ILE A 113 -0.37 -4.24 -4.30
C ILE A 113 -0.19 -3.96 -2.80
N GLY A 114 0.93 -4.38 -2.19
CA GLY A 114 1.25 -4.01 -0.80
C GLY A 114 1.37 -2.49 -0.57
N HIS A 115 1.94 -1.74 -1.53
CA HIS A 115 1.98 -0.28 -1.46
C HIS A 115 0.58 0.32 -1.57
N ALA A 116 -0.26 -0.21 -2.46
CA ALA A 116 -1.65 0.22 -2.61
C ALA A 116 -2.44 0.01 -1.32
N LEU A 117 -2.36 -1.20 -0.74
CA LEU A 117 -3.01 -1.50 0.54
C LEU A 117 -2.58 -0.50 1.63
N ASN A 118 -1.28 -0.28 1.80
CA ASN A 118 -0.76 0.62 2.83
C ASN A 118 -1.26 2.07 2.64
N LYS A 119 -1.14 2.60 1.42
CA LYS A 119 -1.45 4.01 1.16
C LYS A 119 -2.95 4.29 1.11
N ILE A 120 -3.74 3.39 0.54
CA ILE A 120 -5.21 3.54 0.49
C ILE A 120 -5.79 3.49 1.90
N LEU A 121 -5.29 2.61 2.78
CA LEU A 121 -5.74 2.58 4.17
C LEU A 121 -5.44 3.89 4.91
N LYS A 122 -4.23 4.44 4.74
CA LYS A 122 -3.87 5.76 5.29
C LYS A 122 -4.77 6.87 4.74
N ASP A 123 -5.05 6.84 3.44
CA ASP A 123 -5.91 7.82 2.79
C ASP A 123 -7.36 7.75 3.30
N ILE A 124 -7.90 6.55 3.52
CA ILE A 124 -9.23 6.35 4.14
C ILE A 124 -9.27 7.02 5.53
N ILE A 125 -8.25 6.82 6.37
CA ILE A 125 -8.16 7.43 7.70
C ILE A 125 -8.10 8.96 7.58
N ASN A 126 -7.25 9.47 6.70
CA ASN A 126 -7.10 10.91 6.47
C ASN A 126 -8.43 11.54 6.00
N ARG A 127 -9.10 10.94 5.02
CA ARG A 127 -10.40 11.41 4.53
C ARG A 127 -11.48 11.35 5.62
N TYR A 128 -11.50 10.29 6.41
CA TYR A 128 -12.40 10.18 7.56
C TYR A 128 -12.18 11.33 8.55
N LYS A 129 -10.93 11.70 8.85
CA LYS A 129 -10.60 12.83 9.73
C LYS A 129 -11.00 14.18 9.13
N VAL A 130 -10.78 14.38 7.82
CA VAL A 130 -11.26 15.57 7.10
C VAL A 130 -12.77 15.70 7.20
N LEU A 131 -13.53 14.61 6.98
CA LEU A 131 -15.00 14.60 7.11
C LEU A 131 -15.47 14.92 8.53
N HIS A 132 -14.66 14.61 9.56
CA HIS A 132 -14.95 14.94 10.95
C HIS A 132 -14.48 16.35 11.36
N GLY A 133 -14.02 17.16 10.40
CA GLY A 133 -13.63 18.56 10.59
C GLY A 133 -12.23 18.75 11.15
N TYR A 134 -11.34 17.74 11.11
CA TYR A 134 -9.93 17.87 11.49
C TYR A 134 -9.07 18.36 10.34
N LYS A 135 -8.02 19.13 10.66
CA LYS A 135 -7.00 19.54 9.69
C LYS A 135 -5.97 18.44 9.52
N VAL A 136 -5.91 17.75 8.39
CA VAL A 136 -4.99 16.64 8.20
C VAL A 136 -3.63 17.14 7.68
N ASN A 137 -2.55 16.78 8.37
CA ASN A 137 -1.19 16.92 7.89
C ASN A 137 -0.64 15.54 7.54
N TYR A 138 -0.48 15.28 6.24
CA TYR A 138 0.03 14.01 5.73
C TYR A 138 1.10 14.30 4.69
N ILE A 139 2.36 14.12 5.12
CA ILE A 139 3.55 14.36 4.31
C ILE A 139 4.12 12.99 3.91
N PRO A 140 4.06 12.62 2.61
CA PRO A 140 4.64 11.38 2.13
C PRO A 140 6.16 11.40 2.25
N GLY A 141 6.73 10.22 2.52
CA GLY A 141 8.16 10.03 2.70
C GLY A 141 8.79 9.08 1.69
N TRP A 142 10.12 9.14 1.56
CA TRP A 142 10.90 8.12 0.86
C TRP A 142 12.18 7.79 1.60
N ASP A 143 12.49 6.50 1.64
CA ASP A 143 13.79 6.02 2.09
C ASP A 143 14.69 5.81 0.88
N CYS A 144 15.73 6.64 0.82
CA CYS A 144 16.65 6.74 -0.30
C CYS A 144 18.03 6.15 0.00
N HIS A 145 18.24 5.55 1.18
CA HIS A 145 19.51 4.95 1.57
C HIS A 145 19.41 3.42 1.65
N GLY A 146 20.56 2.79 1.92
CA GLY A 146 20.64 1.37 2.23
C GLY A 146 20.98 0.46 1.06
N LEU A 147 21.23 -0.80 1.41
CA LEU A 147 21.74 -1.83 0.50
C LEU A 147 20.84 -2.07 -0.74
N PRO A 148 19.50 -2.03 -0.67
CA PRO A 148 18.67 -2.28 -1.86
C PRO A 148 18.93 -1.29 -3.01
N ILE A 149 19.16 -0.02 -2.70
CA ILE A 149 19.43 1.02 -3.70
C ILE A 149 20.85 0.87 -4.25
N GLU A 150 21.83 0.59 -3.38
CA GLU A 150 23.21 0.31 -3.82
C GLU A 150 23.26 -0.90 -4.76
N LEU A 151 22.56 -1.98 -4.43
CA LEU A 151 22.49 -3.17 -5.30
C LEU A 151 21.80 -2.88 -6.63
N LYS A 152 20.79 -2.00 -6.65
CA LYS A 152 20.12 -1.58 -7.89
C LYS A 152 21.05 -0.72 -8.76
N ALA A 153 21.70 0.28 -8.17
CA ALA A 153 22.71 1.10 -8.84
C ALA A 153 23.85 0.24 -9.43
N LEU A 154 24.35 -0.74 -8.67
CA LEU A 154 25.38 -1.67 -9.14
C LEU A 154 24.89 -2.62 -10.26
N LYS A 155 23.59 -2.91 -10.34
CA LYS A 155 23.01 -3.66 -11.46
C LYS A 155 22.92 -2.80 -12.72
N GLU A 156 22.60 -1.52 -12.59
CA GLU A 156 22.56 -0.56 -13.71
C GLU A 156 23.96 -0.32 -14.30
N LEU A 157 25.01 -0.44 -13.48
CA LEU A 157 26.42 -0.36 -13.88
C LEU A 157 27.00 -1.69 -14.42
N ARG A 158 26.17 -2.69 -14.73
CA ARG A 158 26.63 -3.98 -15.29
C ARG A 158 27.41 -3.75 -16.60
N GLY A 159 28.69 -4.09 -16.58
CA GLY A 159 29.63 -3.88 -17.70
C GLY A 159 30.77 -2.92 -17.37
N VAL A 160 30.66 -2.17 -16.27
CA VAL A 160 31.75 -1.35 -15.72
C VAL A 160 32.54 -2.18 -14.71
N ASP A 161 33.88 -2.09 -14.75
CA ASP A 161 34.72 -2.76 -13.76
C ASP A 161 34.48 -2.15 -12.37
N LYS A 162 33.85 -2.93 -11.49
CA LYS A 162 33.48 -2.50 -10.13
C LYS A 162 34.69 -2.12 -9.28
N SER A 163 35.87 -2.67 -9.59
CA SER A 163 37.10 -2.36 -8.87
C SER A 163 37.64 -0.95 -9.19
N SER A 164 37.17 -0.35 -10.29
CA SER A 164 37.56 1.00 -10.71
C SER A 164 36.71 2.12 -10.13
N LEU A 165 35.58 1.80 -9.48
CA LEU A 165 34.63 2.79 -8.97
C LEU A 165 35.00 3.25 -7.57
N THR A 166 35.07 4.57 -7.40
CA THR A 166 35.27 5.20 -6.10
C THR A 166 33.97 5.18 -5.27
N PRO A 167 34.05 5.20 -3.93
CA PRO A 167 32.86 5.30 -3.07
C PRO A 167 31.98 6.52 -3.36
N LEU A 168 32.56 7.63 -3.82
CA LEU A 168 31.80 8.83 -4.20
C LEU A 168 30.96 8.58 -5.45
N GLN A 169 31.55 7.97 -6.48
CA GLN A 169 30.82 7.63 -7.71
C GLN A 169 29.68 6.66 -7.44
N ILE A 170 29.88 5.66 -6.58
CA ILE A 170 28.81 4.72 -6.20
C ILE A 170 27.65 5.44 -5.52
N ARG A 171 27.95 6.38 -4.60
CA ARG A 171 26.92 7.19 -3.93
C ARG A 171 26.18 8.11 -4.89
N ASP A 172 26.87 8.71 -5.85
CA ASP A 172 26.24 9.58 -6.85
C ASP A 172 25.28 8.79 -7.74
N VAL A 173 25.67 7.59 -8.18
CA VAL A 173 24.79 6.70 -8.95
C VAL A 173 23.61 6.24 -8.10
N ALA A 174 23.85 5.78 -6.86
CA ALA A 174 22.79 5.38 -5.94
C ALA A 174 21.77 6.50 -5.70
N LYS A 175 22.26 7.73 -5.48
CA LYS A 175 21.42 8.92 -5.32
C LYS A 175 20.57 9.18 -6.57
N LYS A 176 21.16 9.08 -7.76
CA LYS A 176 20.44 9.25 -9.02
C LYS A 176 19.33 8.20 -9.18
N SER A 177 19.65 6.91 -9.00
CA SER A 177 18.68 5.83 -9.10
C SER A 177 17.55 5.96 -8.07
N ALA A 178 17.84 6.45 -6.86
CA ALA A 178 16.83 6.73 -5.83
C ALA A 178 15.88 7.86 -6.23
N LEU A 179 16.41 8.98 -6.75
CA LEU A 179 15.60 10.12 -7.20
C LEU A 179 14.71 9.74 -8.39
N GLU A 180 15.21 8.95 -9.33
CA GLU A 180 14.42 8.46 -10.47
C GLU A 180 13.30 7.52 -10.02
N ALA A 181 13.60 6.58 -9.12
CA ALA A 181 12.59 5.68 -8.57
C ALA A 181 11.52 6.44 -7.77
N LEU A 182 11.92 7.43 -6.98
CA LEU A 182 11.02 8.30 -6.25
C LEU A 182 10.03 9.00 -7.19
N GLU A 183 10.51 9.61 -8.28
CA GLU A 183 9.64 10.33 -9.20
C GLU A 183 8.62 9.43 -9.89
N ILE A 184 9.00 8.19 -10.21
CA ILE A 184 8.08 7.19 -10.75
C ILE A 184 7.01 6.84 -9.69
N GLN A 185 7.44 6.44 -8.49
CA GLN A 185 6.53 6.08 -7.41
C GLN A 185 5.60 7.23 -7.02
N ARG A 186 6.11 8.47 -6.99
CA ARG A 186 5.34 9.68 -6.69
C ARG A 186 4.21 9.87 -7.69
N LYS A 187 4.49 9.71 -8.99
CA LYS A 187 3.46 9.79 -10.05
C LYS A 187 2.42 8.68 -9.90
N GLU A 188 2.86 7.45 -9.61
CA GLU A 188 1.96 6.31 -9.40
C GLU A 188 1.08 6.48 -8.15
N PHE A 189 1.61 7.02 -7.05
CA PHE A 189 0.78 7.31 -5.86
C PHE A 189 -0.21 8.45 -6.11
N ILE A 190 0.20 9.50 -6.83
CA ILE A 190 -0.72 10.58 -7.21
C ILE A 190 -1.84 10.03 -8.10
N SER A 191 -1.54 9.11 -9.01
CA SER A 191 -2.54 8.49 -9.89
C SER A 191 -3.57 7.64 -9.15
N TRP A 192 -3.30 7.23 -7.91
CA TRP A 192 -4.29 6.59 -7.02
C TRP A 192 -5.20 7.58 -6.30
N GLY A 193 -5.04 8.89 -6.52
CA GLY A 193 -5.90 9.92 -5.93
C GLY A 193 -5.68 10.12 -4.42
N ILE A 194 -4.52 9.75 -3.90
CA ILE A 194 -4.20 9.89 -2.48
C ILE A 194 -4.01 11.37 -2.12
N MET A 195 -4.68 11.81 -1.06
CA MET A 195 -4.57 13.15 -0.51
C MET A 195 -3.31 13.30 0.35
N GLY A 196 -2.44 14.26 0.04
CA GLY A 196 -1.22 14.55 0.81
C GLY A 196 -0.34 15.66 0.22
N ASP A 197 0.70 16.07 0.94
CA ASP A 197 1.70 17.02 0.45
C ASP A 197 2.73 16.35 -0.47
N TRP A 198 2.33 16.09 -1.71
CA TRP A 198 3.23 15.56 -2.73
C TRP A 198 4.25 16.57 -3.26
N LYS A 199 4.15 17.85 -2.89
CA LYS A 199 5.06 18.91 -3.33
C LYS A 199 6.29 18.99 -2.44
N ASN A 200 6.12 18.81 -1.13
CA ASN A 200 7.21 18.85 -0.15
C ASN A 200 7.33 17.51 0.59
N PRO A 201 7.62 16.40 -0.11
CA PRO A 201 7.84 15.13 0.56
C PRO A 201 9.14 15.18 1.37
N TYR A 202 9.21 14.39 2.44
CA TYR A 202 10.47 14.23 3.16
C TYR A 202 11.27 13.07 2.55
N ARG A 203 12.58 13.25 2.39
CA ARG A 203 13.47 12.21 1.85
C ARG A 203 14.63 12.01 2.81
N THR A 204 15.02 10.75 3.03
CA THR A 204 16.14 10.46 3.94
C THR A 204 17.49 10.99 3.43
N LEU A 205 17.60 11.29 2.13
CA LEU A 205 18.77 11.94 1.50
C LEU A 205 18.82 13.47 1.64
N ASP A 206 17.77 14.10 2.20
CA ASP A 206 17.75 15.55 2.37
C ASP A 206 18.72 15.95 3.50
N LYS A 207 19.52 17.00 3.29
CA LYS A 207 20.57 17.42 4.23
C LYS A 207 20.00 17.71 5.62
N GLU A 208 18.83 18.33 5.68
CA GLU A 208 18.14 18.63 6.95
C GLU A 208 17.73 17.35 7.68
N TYR A 209 17.39 16.28 6.95
CA TYR A 209 17.08 14.97 7.52
C TYR A 209 18.35 14.31 8.09
N GLU A 210 19.44 14.27 7.30
CA GLU A 210 20.73 13.72 7.72
C GLU A 210 21.30 14.44 8.95
N VAL A 211 21.21 15.77 9.00
CA VAL A 211 21.63 16.56 10.16
C VAL A 211 20.81 16.19 11.40
N ARG A 212 19.48 16.03 11.29
CA ARG A 212 18.64 15.58 12.42
C ARG A 212 19.00 14.17 12.87
N GLN A 213 19.28 13.26 11.94
CA GLN A 213 19.74 11.91 12.26
C GLN A 213 21.06 11.94 13.05
N LEU A 214 22.02 12.76 12.63
CA LEU A 214 23.30 12.94 13.33
C LEU A 214 23.12 13.57 14.71
N GLN A 215 22.18 14.52 14.87
CA GLN A 215 21.86 15.10 16.18
C GLN A 215 21.29 14.05 17.15
N VAL A 216 20.40 13.17 16.68
CA VAL A 216 19.87 12.06 17.49
C VAL A 216 21.00 11.12 17.90
N PHE A 217 21.85 10.73 16.95
CA PHE A 217 23.03 9.90 17.23
C PHE A 217 23.95 10.54 18.28
N HIS A 218 24.28 11.82 18.11
CA HIS A 218 25.12 12.58 19.05
C HIS A 218 24.50 12.66 20.45
N ASN A 219 23.19 12.86 20.55
CA ASN A 219 22.49 12.88 21.83
C ASN A 219 22.50 11.50 22.51
N MET A 220 22.38 10.42 21.74
CA MET A 220 22.49 9.04 22.26
C MET A 220 23.92 8.72 22.72
N MET A 221 24.94 9.16 21.97
CA MET A 221 26.34 9.08 22.37
C MET A 221 26.58 9.80 23.70
N LYS A 222 26.11 11.04 23.85
CA LYS A 222 26.26 11.83 25.09
C LYS A 222 25.62 11.17 26.31
N LYS A 223 24.53 10.43 26.11
CA LYS A 223 23.83 9.69 27.17
C LYS A 223 24.49 8.33 27.50
N GLY A 224 25.53 7.93 26.76
CA GLY A 224 26.19 6.64 26.95
C GLY A 224 25.44 5.44 26.38
N TYR A 225 24.44 5.66 25.51
CA TYR A 225 23.67 4.57 24.88
C TYR A 225 24.40 3.92 23.70
N ILE A 226 25.41 4.59 23.16
CA ILE A 226 26.20 4.13 22.03
C ILE A 226 27.63 3.92 22.51
N TYR A 227 28.13 2.71 22.30
CA TYR A 227 29.48 2.28 22.65
C TYR A 227 30.00 1.35 21.56
N ARG A 228 31.31 1.13 21.55
CA ARG A 228 31.99 0.23 20.62
C ARG A 228 32.55 -0.95 21.39
N GLN A 229 32.25 -2.16 20.93
CA GLN A 229 32.73 -3.41 21.51
C GLN A 229 32.89 -4.46 20.41
N ASP A 230 33.88 -5.34 20.57
CA ASP A 230 34.02 -6.52 19.72
C ASP A 230 33.05 -7.60 20.20
N LYS A 231 32.11 -7.97 19.34
CA LYS A 231 31.08 -8.98 19.63
C LYS A 231 30.88 -9.84 18.38
N PRO A 232 30.64 -11.17 18.52
CA PRO A 232 30.13 -11.97 17.42
C PRO A 232 28.83 -11.35 16.89
N VAL A 233 28.78 -11.07 15.60
CA VAL A 233 27.62 -10.51 14.90
C VAL A 233 27.24 -11.42 13.74
N TYR A 234 25.97 -11.37 13.35
CA TYR A 234 25.55 -11.98 12.08
C TYR A 234 26.26 -11.25 10.94
N TRP A 235 27.00 -12.00 10.14
CA TRP A 235 27.76 -11.49 9.01
C TRP A 235 27.26 -12.11 7.72
N SER A 236 27.01 -11.28 6.71
CA SER A 236 26.61 -11.74 5.39
C SER A 236 27.83 -11.74 4.46
N PRO A 237 28.35 -12.91 4.04
CA PRO A 237 29.48 -12.98 3.11
C PRO A 237 29.17 -12.38 1.74
N SER A 238 27.91 -12.39 1.33
CA SER A 238 27.47 -11.87 0.03
C SER A 238 27.44 -10.34 0.00
N SER A 239 26.98 -9.70 1.06
CA SER A 239 26.93 -8.22 1.17
C SER A 239 28.16 -7.63 1.86
N ARG A 240 29.00 -8.45 2.50
CA ARG A 240 30.20 -8.07 3.24
C ARG A 240 29.94 -7.03 4.33
N THR A 241 28.82 -7.19 5.05
CA THR A 241 28.45 -6.35 6.18
C THR A 241 27.84 -7.18 7.31
N ALA A 242 27.87 -6.60 8.51
CA ALA A 242 27.09 -7.09 9.63
C ALA A 242 25.59 -6.82 9.37
N LEU A 243 24.74 -7.73 9.83
CA LEU A 243 23.27 -7.64 9.75
C LEU A 243 22.67 -7.52 11.15
N ALA A 244 21.57 -6.79 11.25
CA ALA A 244 20.75 -6.79 12.46
C ALA A 244 19.91 -8.06 12.52
N GLU A 245 19.53 -8.50 13.72
CA GLU A 245 18.66 -9.69 13.90
C GLU A 245 17.32 -9.52 13.17
N ALA A 246 16.77 -8.30 13.15
CA ALA A 246 15.54 -7.97 12.43
C ALA A 246 15.65 -8.08 10.89
N GLU A 247 16.87 -8.20 10.35
CA GLU A 247 17.12 -8.38 8.91
C GLU A 247 17.31 -9.86 8.53
N LEU A 248 17.28 -10.78 9.51
CA LEU A 248 17.46 -12.21 9.25
C LEU A 248 16.16 -12.86 8.82
N GLU A 249 16.26 -13.67 7.76
CA GLU A 249 15.21 -14.59 7.34
C GLU A 249 15.72 -16.03 7.49
N TYR A 250 14.97 -16.85 8.22
CA TYR A 250 15.30 -18.26 8.39
C TYR A 250 14.77 -19.07 7.22
N ARG A 251 15.61 -19.97 6.70
CA ARG A 251 15.24 -20.90 5.65
C ARG A 251 15.40 -22.33 6.16
N ASP A 252 14.27 -23.01 6.35
CA ASP A 252 14.22 -24.36 6.91
C ASP A 252 14.77 -25.44 5.96
N ASP A 253 15.01 -25.08 4.68
CA ASP A 253 15.57 -25.96 3.65
C ASP A 253 17.11 -26.08 3.73
N HIS A 254 17.76 -25.36 4.65
CA HIS A 254 19.21 -25.42 4.83
C HIS A 254 19.67 -26.75 5.45
N GLN A 255 20.45 -27.52 4.70
CA GLN A 255 21.08 -28.75 5.20
C GLN A 255 22.50 -28.45 5.69
N SER A 256 22.78 -28.77 6.95
CA SER A 256 24.11 -28.66 7.55
C SER A 256 24.71 -30.04 7.80
N ASN A 257 25.98 -30.21 7.48
CA ASN A 257 26.71 -31.44 7.79
C ASN A 257 27.10 -31.44 9.28
N SER A 258 26.62 -32.43 10.02
CA SER A 258 26.98 -32.63 11.43
C SER A 258 28.04 -33.73 11.55
N VAL A 259 29.13 -33.45 12.27
CA VAL A 259 30.25 -34.39 12.48
C VAL A 259 30.58 -34.52 13.97
N TYR A 260 31.04 -35.71 14.37
CA TYR A 260 31.51 -35.98 15.73
C TYR A 260 33.04 -36.03 15.75
N VAL A 261 33.68 -35.17 16.54
CA VAL A 261 35.14 -35.08 16.65
C VAL A 261 35.58 -35.51 18.04
N LYS A 262 36.39 -36.57 18.14
CA LYS A 262 36.99 -37.03 19.41
C LYS A 262 38.23 -36.18 19.71
N LEU A 263 38.26 -35.51 20.85
CA LEU A 263 39.41 -34.74 21.33
C LEU A 263 40.13 -35.52 22.44
N PRO A 264 41.42 -35.89 22.28
CA PRO A 264 42.18 -36.60 23.31
C PRO A 264 42.50 -35.67 24.49
N VAL A 265 42.35 -36.17 25.72
CA VAL A 265 42.68 -35.43 26.94
C VAL A 265 44.18 -35.56 27.22
N ILE A 266 44.91 -34.43 27.24
CA ILE A 266 46.37 -34.41 27.39
C ILE A 266 46.80 -34.40 28.87
N ASN A 267 46.04 -33.74 29.76
CA ASN A 267 46.28 -33.71 31.20
C ASN A 267 44.98 -33.99 31.95
N SER A 268 44.94 -35.07 32.73
CA SER A 268 43.93 -35.27 33.77
C SER A 268 44.58 -34.96 35.11
N SER A 269 44.22 -33.83 35.72
CA SER A 269 44.57 -33.60 37.12
C SER A 269 43.80 -34.62 37.96
N LYS A 270 44.50 -35.63 38.48
CA LYS A 270 43.97 -36.51 39.53
C LYS A 270 43.76 -35.64 40.78
N HIS A 271 42.52 -35.25 41.05
CA HIS A 271 42.10 -34.90 42.40
C HIS A 271 42.01 -36.17 43.25
#